data_AF-A0A2D6KBQ8-F1
#
_entry.id   AF-A0A2D6KBQ8-F1
#
_cell.length_a   1.000
_cell.length_b   1.000
_cell.length_c   1.000
_cell.angle_alpha   90.00
_cell.angle_beta   90.00
_cell.angle_gamma   90.00
#
_symmetry.space_group_name_H-M   'P 1'
#
loop_
_entity.id
_entity.type
_entity.pdbx_description
1 polymer ?
#
loop_
_entity_poly.entity_id
_entity_poly.type
_entity_poly.pdbx_seq_one_letter_code
_entity_poly.pdbx_strand_id
1 'polypeptide(L)'
;MAMTINDVKLFCSVNRSALLLITILPTLMGMGPPLPPGSQQITTEVWGCGTITPGTTTVADLATPTFSINPSPGMRIKEVWLDHADPNAQLLGAVSSYTFDPVTAPHTLSASFELANRKTYAVVSPERDHSELGESWSRPLVLNITHSGQKKWVAVYGAGFNNAVNPAYGAGLYVLDLANGGEVLEFIPLGSGSYPNSYEHSAPASILAITPDSTSEATYHGAMVYIVDLEGRLWKINMTDQGTLFAKTILYNAAATDANERLSFNALTAAFSGGECNNLWLYFGTGDIRSTEIENATGAIANRVFGIKDPDFPDFNAPASLYESDLSSSADACPSTCVDTYKGWYHQLDADEKVTGNIALKGGWLLFSHYRPDSLNACSMGTGYLTMMNFVCPVGSGSGDQRVTGEIGKGVPSAPVCQGDRCYLFVAQPESNPAPEFADPDAHPDGIFSFQAPDDLVEADDLNTWHQEF
;
A
#
# COMPACT_ATOMS: atom_id res chain seq x y z
N MET A 1 -33.71 3.93 5.60
CA MET A 1 -33.46 4.99 6.60
C MET A 1 -32.22 5.71 6.11
N ALA A 2 -32.38 6.90 5.51
CA ALA A 2 -31.29 7.59 4.83
C ALA A 2 -30.39 8.26 5.89
N MET A 3 -29.14 7.83 5.97
CA MET A 3 -28.12 8.46 6.80
C MET A 3 -27.52 9.61 5.97
N THR A 4 -27.73 10.85 6.42
CA THR A 4 -27.25 12.05 5.73
C THR A 4 -25.74 12.23 5.93
N ILE A 5 -25.04 12.54 4.84
CA ILE A 5 -23.57 12.64 4.65
C ILE A 5 -22.85 13.73 5.49
N ASN A 6 -23.49 14.35 6.48
CA ASN A 6 -22.92 15.50 7.19
C ASN A 6 -21.98 15.16 8.38
N ASP A 7 -21.82 13.88 8.74
CA ASP A 7 -21.07 13.51 9.97
C ASP A 7 -19.70 12.86 9.74
N VAL A 8 -19.14 12.87 8.52
CA VAL A 8 -17.78 12.36 8.27
C VAL A 8 -16.93 13.43 7.57
N LYS A 9 -16.43 14.37 8.37
CA LYS A 9 -15.22 15.15 8.04
C LYS A 9 -14.18 14.91 9.13
N LEU A 10 -13.55 13.72 9.09
CA LEU A 10 -12.26 13.51 9.73
C LEU A 10 -11.23 13.28 8.60
N PHE A 11 -10.77 14.37 7.99
CA PHE A 11 -9.52 14.38 7.26
C PHE A 11 -8.58 15.30 8.04
N CYS A 12 -7.64 14.72 8.79
CA CYS A 12 -6.55 15.47 9.40
C CYS A 12 -5.34 15.40 8.47
N SER A 13 -4.92 16.56 7.96
CA SER A 13 -3.59 16.75 7.37
C SER A 13 -2.56 16.51 8.47
N VAL A 14 -1.74 15.47 8.34
CA VAL A 14 -0.51 15.35 9.12
C VAL A 14 0.51 16.23 8.45
N ASN A 15 0.70 17.45 8.95
CA ASN A 15 1.76 18.33 8.46
C ASN A 15 3.10 17.82 9.01
N ARG A 16 3.68 16.79 8.38
CA ARG A 16 5.05 16.31 8.64
C ARG A 16 6.05 17.22 7.91
N SER A 17 6.18 18.45 8.36
CA SER A 17 7.38 19.21 8.08
C SER A 17 8.37 18.99 9.22
N ALA A 18 9.41 18.22 8.91
CA ALA A 18 10.67 18.02 9.65
C ALA A 18 10.79 16.80 10.60
N LEU A 19 11.82 15.99 10.26
CA LEU A 19 12.63 15.10 11.10
C LEU A 19 12.08 13.72 11.48
N LEU A 20 12.34 12.73 10.62
CA LEU A 20 12.53 11.33 11.03
C LEU A 20 13.98 10.94 10.72
N LEU A 21 14.88 11.10 11.69
CA LEU A 21 16.22 10.52 11.63
C LEU A 21 16.80 10.34 13.03
N ILE A 22 16.39 9.27 13.71
CA ILE A 22 17.10 8.69 14.85
C ILE A 22 16.94 7.19 14.65
N THR A 23 17.98 6.45 14.26
CA THR A 23 18.99 5.97 15.20
C THR A 23 20.40 5.76 14.60
N ILE A 24 21.40 6.17 15.39
CA ILE A 24 22.82 5.75 15.44
C ILE A 24 23.81 6.30 14.39
N LEU A 25 24.22 7.56 14.55
CA LEU A 25 25.62 7.99 14.56
C LEU A 25 25.68 9.46 15.02
N PRO A 26 26.54 9.84 15.99
CA PRO A 26 26.69 11.24 16.36
C PRO A 26 27.44 11.95 15.24
N THR A 27 27.11 13.23 15.03
CA THR A 27 27.73 14.22 14.15
C THR A 27 27.12 14.43 12.76
N LEU A 28 26.74 15.70 12.56
CA LEU A 28 26.61 16.42 11.30
C LEU A 28 25.39 16.10 10.41
N MET A 29 24.24 16.70 10.72
CA MET A 29 23.44 17.43 9.72
C MET A 29 22.34 18.28 10.40
N GLY A 30 22.25 19.56 10.01
CA GLY A 30 21.09 20.41 10.26
C GLY A 30 21.09 21.28 11.52
N MET A 31 22.21 21.94 11.87
CA MET A 31 22.12 23.04 12.84
C MET A 31 21.34 24.18 12.20
N GLY A 32 20.07 24.34 12.59
CA GLY A 32 19.45 25.66 12.60
C GLY A 32 20.37 26.66 13.33
N PRO A 33 20.12 27.98 13.21
CA PRO A 33 20.93 28.98 13.90
C PRO A 33 21.13 28.56 15.37
N PRO A 34 22.37 28.61 15.90
CA PRO A 34 22.64 28.18 17.27
C PRO A 34 21.68 28.91 18.20
N LEU A 35 21.06 28.16 19.12
CA LEU A 35 20.15 28.72 20.10
C LEU A 35 20.83 29.91 20.81
N PRO A 36 20.10 31.02 21.04
CA PRO A 36 20.64 32.15 21.79
C PRO A 36 21.29 31.68 23.11
N PRO A 37 22.43 32.27 23.52
CA PRO A 37 23.04 31.93 24.81
C PRO A 37 22.04 32.11 25.95
N GLY A 38 21.90 31.08 26.80
CA GLY A 38 20.94 31.08 27.91
C GLY A 38 19.50 30.73 27.50
N SER A 39 19.32 29.87 26.50
CA SER A 39 18.01 29.38 26.07
C SER A 39 18.00 27.88 25.81
N GLN A 40 16.83 27.26 25.99
CA GLN A 40 16.54 25.86 25.74
C GLN A 40 15.41 25.72 24.72
N GLN A 41 15.41 24.61 23.97
CA GLN A 41 14.36 24.30 23.00
C GLN A 41 13.37 23.28 23.57
N ILE A 42 12.08 23.56 23.41
CA ILE A 42 11.01 22.60 23.65
C ILE A 42 10.39 22.23 22.31
N THR A 43 10.47 20.97 21.95
CA THR A 43 9.86 20.42 20.73
C THR A 43 8.49 19.86 21.06
N THR A 44 7.48 20.16 20.25
CA THR A 44 6.12 19.59 20.42
C THR A 44 5.84 18.56 19.36
N GLU A 45 5.35 17.39 19.75
CA GLU A 45 4.94 16.33 18.84
C GLU A 45 3.45 16.01 19.05
N VAL A 46 2.71 15.84 17.96
CA VAL A 46 1.27 15.55 18.00
C VAL A 46 0.96 14.30 17.19
N TRP A 47 0.31 13.34 17.82
CA TRP A 47 -0.20 12.13 17.17
C TRP A 47 -1.73 12.10 17.20
N GLY A 48 -2.35 11.94 16.02
CA GLY A 48 -3.80 12.03 15.87
C GLY A 48 -4.28 13.48 15.72
N CYS A 49 -5.59 13.71 15.94
CA CYS A 49 -6.24 14.99 15.67
C CYS A 49 -6.36 15.87 16.93
N GLY A 50 -5.46 16.83 17.06
CA GLY A 50 -5.47 17.87 18.10
C GLY A 50 -4.29 18.83 17.94
N THR A 51 -4.06 19.68 18.93
CA THR A 51 -2.98 20.68 18.90
C THR A 51 -2.33 20.86 20.27
N ILE A 52 -1.04 21.22 20.26
CA ILE A 52 -0.32 21.74 21.43
C ILE A 52 -0.05 23.23 21.17
N THR A 53 -0.29 24.10 22.16
CA THR A 53 -0.10 25.56 22.02
C THR A 53 0.56 26.15 23.28
N PRO A 54 1.71 26.85 23.17
CA PRO A 54 2.43 27.14 21.93
C PRO A 54 2.99 25.86 21.27
N GLY A 55 3.30 25.91 19.96
CA GLY A 55 4.04 24.83 19.31
C GLY A 55 5.52 24.82 19.72
N THR A 56 6.37 24.08 19.00
CA THR A 56 7.83 24.07 19.19
C THR A 56 8.38 25.49 19.36
N THR A 57 9.08 25.71 20.47
CA THR A 57 9.49 27.06 20.88
C THR A 57 10.81 27.06 21.64
N THR A 58 11.53 28.18 21.57
CA THR A 58 12.74 28.43 22.34
C THR A 58 12.38 29.28 23.56
N VAL A 59 12.79 28.82 24.74
CA VAL A 59 12.54 29.51 26.01
C VAL A 59 13.85 29.88 26.68
N ALA A 60 13.84 30.92 27.52
CA ALA A 60 15.01 31.26 28.33
C ALA A 60 15.33 30.14 29.33
N ASP A 61 16.60 30.00 29.70
CA ASP A 61 17.01 29.09 30.77
C ASP A 61 16.21 29.38 32.05
N LEU A 62 15.80 28.31 32.74
CA LEU A 62 14.98 28.33 33.95
C LEU A 62 13.56 28.90 33.76
N ALA A 63 13.12 29.15 32.53
CA ALA A 63 11.74 29.50 32.25
C ALA A 63 10.80 28.32 32.58
N THR A 64 9.57 28.65 32.95
CA THR A 64 8.50 27.69 33.30
C THR A 64 7.31 27.85 32.35
N PRO A 65 7.48 27.60 31.03
CA PRO A 65 6.42 27.78 30.05
C PRO A 65 5.24 26.84 30.30
N THR A 66 4.04 27.29 29.94
CA THR A 66 2.81 26.48 30.00
C THR A 66 2.28 26.22 28.60
N PHE A 67 1.91 24.97 28.34
CA PHE A 67 1.37 24.47 27.09
C PHE A 67 -0.06 23.98 27.29
N SER A 68 -0.96 24.39 26.41
CA SER A 68 -2.32 23.88 26.31
C SER A 68 -2.41 22.76 25.28
N ILE A 69 -3.09 21.67 25.61
CA ILE A 69 -3.30 20.52 24.75
C ILE A 69 -4.78 20.45 24.42
N ASN A 70 -5.14 20.72 23.16
CA ASN A 70 -6.51 20.89 22.71
C ASN A 70 -6.90 19.80 21.70
N PRO A 71 -7.80 18.87 22.04
CA PRO A 71 -8.32 17.89 21.09
C PRO A 71 -9.21 18.55 20.03
N SER A 72 -9.16 18.06 18.80
CA SER A 72 -10.12 18.44 17.76
C SER A 72 -11.54 17.94 18.10
N PRO A 73 -12.62 18.51 17.52
CA PRO A 73 -13.98 18.02 17.74
C PRO A 73 -14.10 16.51 17.47
N GLY A 74 -14.76 15.78 18.38
CA GLY A 74 -14.91 14.32 18.32
C GLY A 74 -13.74 13.52 18.89
N MET A 75 -12.65 14.19 19.28
CA MET A 75 -11.46 13.56 19.88
C MET A 75 -11.39 13.84 21.38
N ARG A 76 -10.59 13.03 22.08
CA ARG A 76 -10.12 13.27 23.43
C ARG A 76 -8.62 13.03 23.52
N ILE A 77 -7.99 13.62 24.53
CA ILE A 77 -6.59 13.36 24.84
C ILE A 77 -6.48 11.91 25.32
N LYS A 78 -5.64 11.12 24.66
CA LYS A 78 -5.32 9.75 25.08
C LYS A 78 -4.26 9.82 26.17
N GLU A 79 -3.14 10.45 25.86
CA GLU A 79 -2.00 10.63 26.77
C GLU A 79 -1.06 11.73 26.29
N VAL A 80 -0.35 12.33 27.23
CA VAL A 80 0.73 13.30 27.01
C VAL A 80 1.98 12.77 27.70
N TRP A 81 3.11 12.87 27.00
CA TRP A 81 4.43 12.41 27.45
C TRP A 81 5.42 13.56 27.44
N LEU A 82 6.31 13.55 28.43
CA LEU A 82 7.55 14.31 28.41
C LEU A 82 8.70 13.38 28.03
N ASP A 83 9.50 13.81 27.05
CA ASP A 83 10.69 13.13 26.56
C ASP A 83 10.43 11.66 26.17
N HIS A 84 9.40 11.42 25.36
CA HIS A 84 8.91 10.07 25.02
C HIS A 84 10.00 9.11 24.49
N ALA A 85 11.02 9.63 23.80
CA ALA A 85 12.14 8.85 23.26
C ALA A 85 13.28 8.59 24.27
N ASP A 86 13.24 9.19 25.46
CA ASP A 86 14.23 8.99 26.53
C ASP A 86 13.86 7.77 27.39
N PRO A 87 14.83 6.95 27.83
CA PRO A 87 14.57 5.87 28.79
C PRO A 87 13.94 6.32 30.13
N ASN A 88 13.98 7.61 30.46
CA ASN A 88 13.34 8.21 31.63
C ASN A 88 12.05 8.97 31.29
N ALA A 89 11.43 8.68 30.14
CA ALA A 89 10.18 9.30 29.71
C ALA A 89 9.13 9.34 30.82
N GLN A 90 8.44 10.47 30.94
CA GLN A 90 7.40 10.66 31.95
C GLN A 90 6.02 10.71 31.31
N LEU A 91 5.15 9.78 31.70
CA LEU A 91 3.73 9.82 31.35
C LEU A 91 3.01 10.85 32.23
N LEU A 92 2.45 11.88 31.60
CA LEU A 92 1.64 12.92 32.26
C LEU A 92 0.15 12.55 32.26
N GLY A 93 -0.25 11.58 31.44
CA GLY A 93 -1.63 11.13 31.29
C GLY A 93 -2.45 12.05 30.37
N ALA A 94 -3.77 11.93 30.42
CA ALA A 94 -4.69 12.70 29.57
C ALA A 94 -4.92 14.12 30.10
N VAL A 95 -3.87 14.94 30.13
CA VAL A 95 -3.92 16.33 30.62
C VAL A 95 -4.17 17.34 29.50
N SER A 96 -5.01 18.34 29.75
CA SER A 96 -5.29 19.44 28.79
C SER A 96 -4.32 20.61 28.90
N SER A 97 -3.40 20.57 29.86
CA SER A 97 -2.38 21.59 30.08
C SER A 97 -1.18 20.97 30.76
N TYR A 98 0.03 21.44 30.43
CA TYR A 98 1.27 21.08 31.11
C TYR A 98 2.13 22.33 31.33
N THR A 99 2.63 22.50 32.54
CA THR A 99 3.58 23.56 32.90
C THR A 99 4.90 22.91 33.22
N PHE A 100 5.96 23.34 32.53
CA PHE A 100 7.31 22.86 32.79
C PHE A 100 7.82 23.39 34.14
N ASP A 101 8.52 22.53 34.87
CA ASP A 101 9.51 22.96 35.87
C ASP A 101 10.62 23.78 35.19
N PRO A 102 11.43 24.54 35.94
CA PRO A 102 12.46 25.40 35.35
C PRO A 102 13.32 24.65 34.32
N VAL A 103 13.22 25.06 33.06
CA VAL A 103 13.80 24.32 31.94
C VAL A 103 15.32 24.52 31.93
N THR A 104 16.06 23.44 32.17
CA THR A 104 17.54 23.44 32.23
C THR A 104 18.21 22.72 31.06
N ALA A 105 17.42 22.05 30.22
CA ALA A 105 17.86 21.31 29.05
C ALA A 105 16.74 21.30 28.00
N PRO A 106 17.04 20.91 26.74
CA PRO A 106 16.00 20.71 25.74
C PRO A 106 15.07 19.55 26.13
N HIS A 107 13.79 19.68 25.79
CA HIS A 107 12.76 18.67 26.06
C HIS A 107 11.82 18.47 24.86
N THR A 108 11.13 17.33 24.85
CA THR A 108 10.03 17.05 23.92
C THR A 108 8.71 16.86 24.69
N LEU A 109 7.66 17.55 24.29
CA LEU A 109 6.29 17.35 24.78
C LEU A 109 5.44 16.70 23.69
N SER A 110 5.07 15.44 23.88
CA SER A 110 4.34 14.66 22.87
C SER A 110 2.90 14.39 23.33
N ALA A 111 1.89 14.73 22.54
CA ALA A 111 0.48 14.47 22.84
C ALA A 111 -0.15 13.53 21.81
N SER A 112 -0.91 12.54 22.29
CA SER A 112 -1.72 11.68 21.44
C SER A 112 -3.22 11.88 21.69
N PHE A 113 -3.99 11.79 20.61
CA PHE A 113 -5.44 11.98 20.61
C PHE A 113 -6.14 10.73 20.04
N GLU A 114 -7.27 10.37 20.64
CA GLU A 114 -8.13 9.27 20.15
C GLU A 114 -9.61 9.69 20.10
N LEU A 115 -10.46 8.92 19.44
CA LEU A 115 -11.89 9.21 19.37
C LEU A 115 -12.51 9.26 20.76
N ALA A 116 -13.22 10.36 21.07
CA ALA A 116 -13.91 10.53 22.35
C ALA A 116 -14.93 9.40 22.62
N ASN A 117 -15.54 8.90 21.55
CA ASN A 117 -16.57 7.88 21.58
C ASN A 117 -16.03 6.44 21.46
N ARG A 118 -14.72 6.23 21.65
CA ARG A 118 -14.16 4.88 21.68
C ARG A 118 -14.79 4.11 22.84
N LYS A 119 -15.85 3.36 22.55
CA LYS A 119 -16.46 2.42 23.47
C LYS A 119 -15.59 1.17 23.50
N THR A 120 -14.94 0.91 24.63
CA THR A 120 -14.40 -0.42 24.94
C THR A 120 -15.60 -1.32 25.26
N TYR A 121 -16.08 -2.06 24.26
CA TYR A 121 -17.09 -3.09 24.49
C TYR A 121 -16.39 -4.24 25.23
N ALA A 122 -16.76 -4.45 26.49
CA ALA A 122 -16.05 -5.38 27.38
C ALA A 122 -16.14 -6.85 26.96
N VAL A 123 -17.05 -7.21 26.04
CA VAL A 123 -17.06 -8.47 25.28
C VAL A 123 -17.84 -8.18 23.99
N VAL A 124 -17.21 -8.33 22.83
CA VAL A 124 -17.92 -8.38 21.54
C VAL A 124 -18.11 -9.86 21.20
N SER A 125 -19.29 -10.24 20.70
CA SER A 125 -19.46 -11.63 20.24
C SER A 125 -18.59 -11.85 19.01
N PRO A 126 -18.04 -13.06 18.79
CA PRO A 126 -17.17 -13.32 17.64
C PRO A 126 -17.78 -12.89 16.30
N GLU A 127 -19.10 -13.05 16.14
CA GLU A 127 -19.86 -12.71 14.93
C GLU A 127 -19.95 -11.20 14.67
N ARG A 128 -19.57 -10.37 15.65
CA ARG A 128 -19.56 -8.89 15.57
C ARG A 128 -18.18 -8.32 15.89
N ASP A 129 -17.18 -9.18 16.06
CA ASP A 129 -15.85 -8.75 16.43
C ASP A 129 -15.13 -8.18 15.21
N HIS A 130 -15.11 -6.85 15.15
CA HIS A 130 -14.36 -6.09 14.15
C HIS A 130 -13.17 -5.35 14.78
N SER A 131 -12.63 -5.86 15.90
CA SER A 131 -11.55 -5.19 16.64
C SER A 131 -10.27 -5.01 15.82
N GLU A 132 -10.03 -5.90 14.84
CA GLU A 132 -8.89 -5.87 13.93
C GLU A 132 -9.13 -4.95 12.71
N LEU A 133 -10.26 -4.24 12.61
CA LEU A 133 -10.57 -3.39 11.48
C LEU A 133 -9.83 -2.04 11.57
N GLY A 134 -9.00 -1.75 10.57
CA GLY A 134 -8.41 -0.45 10.30
C GLY A 134 -9.21 0.36 9.28
N GLU A 135 -8.53 1.21 8.51
CA GLU A 135 -9.13 1.93 7.39
C GLU A 135 -9.23 0.98 6.19
N SER A 136 -10.38 0.32 6.02
CA SER A 136 -10.59 -0.63 4.93
C SER A 136 -10.78 0.11 3.60
N TRP A 137 -9.67 0.37 2.90
CA TRP A 137 -9.64 0.85 1.52
C TRP A 137 -9.88 -0.28 0.49
N SER A 138 -9.87 -1.52 0.98
CA SER A 138 -10.15 -2.73 0.22
C SER A 138 -11.60 -2.73 -0.25
N ARG A 139 -11.84 -3.00 -1.53
CA ARG A 139 -13.19 -3.18 -2.06
C ARG A 139 -13.69 -4.58 -1.67
N PRO A 140 -14.83 -4.71 -0.95
CA PRO A 140 -15.38 -6.01 -0.63
C PRO A 140 -15.78 -6.80 -1.87
N LEU A 141 -15.33 -8.05 -1.94
CA LEU A 141 -15.70 -8.99 -3.00
C LEU A 141 -16.73 -9.99 -2.48
N VAL A 142 -17.81 -10.15 -3.23
CA VAL A 142 -18.86 -11.13 -2.91
C VAL A 142 -18.48 -12.47 -3.54
N LEU A 143 -18.27 -13.49 -2.70
CA LEU A 143 -17.85 -14.82 -3.11
C LEU A 143 -18.87 -15.87 -2.64
N ASN A 144 -19.01 -16.95 -3.41
CA ASN A 144 -19.78 -18.13 -2.99
C ASN A 144 -18.82 -19.22 -2.56
N ILE A 145 -18.75 -19.53 -1.27
CA ILE A 145 -17.83 -20.53 -0.71
C ILE A 145 -18.59 -21.69 -0.06
N THR A 146 -17.94 -22.84 0.05
CA THR A 146 -18.46 -23.96 0.84
C THR A 146 -17.93 -23.87 2.26
N HIS A 147 -18.80 -23.60 3.23
CA HIS A 147 -18.46 -23.56 4.65
C HIS A 147 -19.32 -24.56 5.43
N SER A 148 -18.68 -25.48 6.16
CA SER A 148 -19.37 -26.57 6.89
C SER A 148 -20.34 -27.39 6.00
N GLY A 149 -19.95 -27.62 4.74
CA GLY A 149 -20.75 -28.38 3.76
C GLY A 149 -21.95 -27.62 3.18
N GLN A 150 -22.09 -26.32 3.44
CA GLN A 150 -23.15 -25.47 2.89
C GLN A 150 -22.57 -24.36 2.03
N LYS A 151 -23.24 -24.03 0.92
CA LYS A 151 -22.89 -22.86 0.11
C LYS A 151 -23.28 -21.59 0.84
N LYS A 152 -22.35 -20.64 0.96
CA LYS A 152 -22.56 -19.34 1.60
C LYS A 152 -22.09 -18.22 0.69
N TRP A 153 -22.91 -17.18 0.57
CA TRP A 153 -22.50 -15.91 -0.01
C TRP A 153 -21.81 -15.09 1.08
N VAL A 154 -20.55 -14.77 0.85
CA VAL A 154 -19.71 -14.04 1.79
C VAL A 154 -19.17 -12.76 1.16
N ALA A 155 -18.97 -11.71 1.96
CA ALA A 155 -18.15 -10.58 1.57
C ALA A 155 -16.75 -10.75 2.15
N VAL A 156 -15.71 -10.61 1.32
CA VAL A 156 -14.32 -10.72 1.73
C VAL A 156 -13.58 -9.43 1.41
N TYR A 157 -12.84 -8.91 2.39
CA TYR A 157 -12.06 -7.69 2.24
C TYR A 157 -10.89 -7.65 3.23
N GLY A 158 -9.85 -6.91 2.87
CA GLY A 158 -8.72 -6.63 3.74
C GLY A 158 -9.14 -5.79 4.96
N ALA A 159 -8.60 -6.13 6.12
CA ALA A 159 -8.89 -5.45 7.38
C ALA A 159 -8.43 -3.98 7.38
N GLY A 160 -7.64 -3.57 6.39
CA GLY A 160 -7.41 -2.17 6.06
C GLY A 160 -6.08 -1.62 6.56
N PHE A 161 -5.88 -0.34 6.28
CA PHE A 161 -4.69 0.41 6.63
C PHE A 161 -4.68 0.76 8.13
N ASN A 162 -3.54 0.61 8.78
CA ASN A 162 -3.34 0.91 10.20
C ASN A 162 -2.47 2.15 10.46
N ASN A 163 -2.46 3.06 9.49
CA ASN A 163 -1.57 4.23 9.48
C ASN A 163 -0.08 3.89 9.46
N ALA A 164 0.28 2.64 9.11
CA ALA A 164 1.64 2.13 9.05
C ALA A 164 2.41 2.19 10.39
N VAL A 165 1.70 2.26 11.53
CA VAL A 165 2.33 2.44 12.86
C VAL A 165 1.65 1.68 14.00
N ASN A 166 0.45 1.11 13.80
CA ASN A 166 -0.28 0.44 14.87
C ASN A 166 -0.41 -1.07 14.62
N PRO A 167 0.35 -1.92 15.35
CA PRO A 167 0.27 -3.38 15.21
C PRO A 167 -1.08 -3.98 15.55
N ALA A 168 -1.93 -3.24 16.27
CA ALA A 168 -3.10 -3.82 16.93
C ALA A 168 -4.29 -4.10 16.00
N TYR A 169 -4.24 -3.71 14.72
CA TYR A 169 -5.31 -3.90 13.76
C TYR A 169 -4.81 -3.78 12.31
N GLY A 170 -5.67 -4.14 11.35
CA GLY A 170 -5.44 -4.01 9.91
C GLY A 170 -4.75 -5.19 9.26
N ALA A 171 -4.19 -6.12 10.05
CA ALA A 171 -3.34 -7.22 9.59
C ALA A 171 -4.10 -8.53 9.30
N GLY A 172 -5.12 -8.48 8.45
CA GLY A 172 -5.95 -9.65 8.16
C GLY A 172 -7.00 -9.43 7.09
N LEU A 173 -7.85 -10.42 6.87
CA LEU A 173 -9.05 -10.32 6.04
C LEU A 173 -10.28 -10.67 6.87
N TYR A 174 -11.35 -9.92 6.66
CA TYR A 174 -12.67 -10.29 7.16
C TYR A 174 -13.42 -11.10 6.10
N VAL A 175 -14.09 -12.15 6.55
CA VAL A 175 -15.07 -12.91 5.79
C VAL A 175 -16.41 -12.74 6.49
N LEU A 176 -17.37 -12.06 5.87
CA LEU A 176 -18.69 -11.81 6.43
C LEU A 176 -19.75 -12.69 5.77
N ASP A 177 -20.62 -13.32 6.54
CA ASP A 177 -21.79 -14.02 6.04
C ASP A 177 -22.90 -13.02 5.68
N LEU A 178 -23.17 -12.88 4.39
CA LEU A 178 -24.16 -11.93 3.88
C LEU A 178 -25.60 -12.37 4.19
N ALA A 179 -25.85 -13.67 4.32
CA ALA A 179 -27.19 -14.19 4.60
C ALA A 179 -27.59 -13.95 6.07
N ASN A 180 -26.61 -13.86 6.98
CA ASN A 180 -26.81 -13.65 8.41
C ASN A 180 -26.57 -12.20 8.84
N GLY A 181 -26.93 -11.24 8.00
CA GLY A 181 -26.85 -9.81 8.36
C GLY A 181 -25.43 -9.29 8.54
N GLY A 182 -24.47 -9.82 7.76
CA GLY A 182 -23.08 -9.38 7.73
C GLY A 182 -22.27 -9.78 8.96
N GLU A 183 -22.63 -10.91 9.59
CA GLU A 183 -21.87 -11.47 10.72
C GLU A 183 -20.49 -11.93 10.28
N VAL A 184 -19.48 -11.72 11.13
CA VAL A 184 -18.13 -12.24 10.92
C VAL A 184 -18.21 -13.76 10.92
N LEU A 185 -17.98 -14.34 9.75
CA LEU A 185 -17.84 -15.79 9.56
C LEU A 185 -16.44 -16.23 9.97
N GLU A 186 -15.42 -15.47 9.57
CA GLU A 186 -14.02 -15.75 9.84
C GLU A 186 -13.20 -14.45 9.79
N PHE A 187 -12.16 -14.37 10.62
CA PHE A 187 -11.09 -13.39 10.46
C PHE A 187 -9.80 -14.15 10.16
N ILE A 188 -9.21 -13.89 8.98
CA ILE A 188 -7.99 -14.56 8.53
C ILE A 188 -6.81 -13.63 8.83
N PRO A 189 -6.05 -13.84 9.92
CA PRO A 189 -4.89 -12.99 10.22
C PRO A 189 -3.80 -13.24 9.17
N LEU A 190 -3.15 -12.19 8.68
CA LEU A 190 -1.95 -12.31 7.81
C LEU A 190 -0.66 -12.40 8.64
N GLY A 191 -0.78 -12.76 9.91
CA GLY A 191 0.31 -13.13 10.79
C GLY A 191 1.07 -11.96 11.41
N SER A 192 1.73 -12.27 12.52
CA SER A 192 2.64 -11.43 13.29
C SER A 192 4.07 -11.91 13.08
N GLY A 193 4.94 -11.08 12.52
CA GLY A 193 6.38 -11.33 12.41
C GLY A 193 7.12 -10.04 12.73
N SER A 194 8.12 -10.10 13.61
CA SER A 194 8.94 -8.93 13.94
C SER A 194 9.84 -8.60 12.76
N TYR A 195 9.45 -7.64 11.92
CA TYR A 195 10.38 -7.01 11.01
C TYR A 195 11.16 -5.90 11.74
N PRO A 196 12.40 -5.62 11.35
CA PRO A 196 13.16 -4.47 11.85
C PRO A 196 12.71 -3.17 11.16
N ASN A 197 11.44 -3.06 10.78
CA ASN A 197 10.84 -1.88 10.17
C ASN A 197 9.65 -1.41 11.05
N SER A 198 9.15 -0.21 10.79
CA SER A 198 8.02 0.35 11.55
C SER A 198 6.64 -0.09 11.03
N TYR A 199 6.60 -0.92 9.99
CA TYR A 199 5.39 -1.30 9.27
C TYR A 199 4.77 -2.56 9.87
N GLU A 200 3.44 -2.61 9.80
CA GLU A 200 2.65 -3.61 10.50
C GLU A 200 1.65 -4.24 9.55
N HIS A 201 2.04 -5.31 8.84
CA HIS A 201 1.28 -6.38 8.14
C HIS A 201 -0.10 -6.04 7.53
N SER A 202 -0.40 -4.77 7.29
CA SER A 202 -1.76 -4.29 7.08
C SER A 202 -2.24 -4.64 5.67
N ALA A 203 -3.53 -4.81 5.48
CA ALA A 203 -4.10 -5.27 4.21
C ALA A 203 -5.04 -4.19 3.62
N PRO A 204 -4.50 -3.06 3.11
CA PRO A 204 -5.32 -1.99 2.56
C PRO A 204 -5.84 -2.28 1.14
N ALA A 205 -5.07 -3.05 0.35
CA ALA A 205 -5.40 -3.33 -1.04
C ALA A 205 -6.68 -4.18 -1.20
N SER A 206 -7.31 -4.08 -2.36
CA SER A 206 -8.40 -5.01 -2.73
C SER A 206 -7.84 -6.41 -2.96
N ILE A 207 -8.55 -7.43 -2.51
CA ILE A 207 -8.19 -8.82 -2.78
C ILE A 207 -8.38 -9.15 -4.27
N LEU A 208 -7.61 -10.10 -4.76
CA LEU A 208 -7.88 -10.81 -5.99
C LEU A 208 -8.48 -12.18 -5.65
N ALA A 209 -9.54 -12.59 -6.34
CA ALA A 209 -10.08 -13.94 -6.22
C ALA A 209 -10.22 -14.56 -7.60
N ILE A 210 -9.72 -15.78 -7.74
CA ILE A 210 -9.89 -16.61 -8.92
C ILE A 210 -10.96 -17.66 -8.61
N THR A 211 -11.93 -17.79 -9.49
CA THR A 211 -13.08 -18.68 -9.38
C THR A 211 -13.32 -19.40 -10.71
N PRO A 212 -14.15 -20.46 -10.75
CA PRO A 212 -14.56 -21.10 -12.01
C PRO A 212 -15.26 -20.17 -13.00
N ASP A 213 -15.86 -19.09 -12.52
CA ASP A 213 -16.50 -18.08 -13.39
C ASP A 213 -15.47 -17.16 -14.06
N SER A 214 -14.23 -17.13 -13.55
CA SER A 214 -13.15 -16.29 -14.10
C SER A 214 -12.19 -17.01 -15.03
N THR A 215 -12.10 -18.34 -14.96
CA THR A 215 -11.21 -19.14 -15.82
C THR A 215 -11.57 -20.62 -15.72
N SER A 216 -11.42 -21.35 -16.84
CA SER A 216 -11.57 -22.81 -16.86
C SER A 216 -10.48 -23.55 -16.07
N GLU A 217 -9.35 -22.90 -15.78
CA GLU A 217 -8.26 -23.50 -15.01
C GLU A 217 -8.62 -23.71 -13.53
N ALA A 218 -9.63 -22.98 -13.02
CA ALA A 218 -10.13 -23.15 -11.67
C ALA A 218 -11.05 -24.37 -11.56
N THR A 219 -10.49 -25.52 -11.18
CA THR A 219 -11.19 -26.83 -11.12
C THR A 219 -11.83 -27.15 -9.76
N TYR A 220 -12.11 -26.13 -8.95
CA TYR A 220 -12.72 -26.23 -7.61
C TYR A 220 -14.06 -25.48 -7.53
N HIS A 221 -14.82 -25.62 -6.44
CA HIS A 221 -15.86 -24.65 -6.08
C HIS A 221 -15.34 -23.68 -5.03
N GLY A 222 -15.85 -22.44 -5.00
CA GLY A 222 -15.31 -21.39 -4.12
C GLY A 222 -14.32 -20.50 -4.85
N ALA A 223 -13.28 -20.06 -4.13
CA ALA A 223 -12.29 -19.13 -4.66
C ALA A 223 -10.87 -19.44 -4.16
N MET A 224 -9.87 -19.26 -5.03
CA MET A 224 -8.48 -19.07 -4.60
C MET A 224 -8.23 -17.57 -4.46
N VAL A 225 -7.90 -17.12 -3.26
CA VAL A 225 -7.75 -15.69 -2.94
C VAL A 225 -6.28 -15.31 -2.81
N TYR A 226 -5.93 -14.15 -3.37
CA TYR A 226 -4.60 -13.57 -3.32
C TYR A 226 -4.67 -12.13 -2.83
N ILE A 227 -3.67 -11.72 -2.04
CA ILE A 227 -3.52 -10.35 -1.58
C ILE A 227 -2.05 -10.07 -1.28
N VAL A 228 -1.62 -8.83 -1.51
CA VAL A 228 -0.34 -8.33 -1.00
C VAL A 228 -0.64 -7.46 0.21
N ASP A 229 0.01 -7.73 1.33
CA ASP A 229 -0.04 -6.81 2.46
C ASP A 229 0.84 -5.59 2.22
N LEU A 230 0.75 -4.62 3.12
CA LEU A 230 1.44 -3.35 3.02
C LEU A 230 2.95 -3.54 2.90
N GLU A 231 3.54 -4.59 3.46
CA GLU A 231 4.99 -4.86 3.42
C GLU A 231 5.44 -5.65 2.18
N GLY A 232 4.52 -5.92 1.25
CA GLY A 232 4.84 -6.59 0.01
C GLY A 232 4.92 -8.11 0.13
N ARG A 233 4.26 -8.72 1.12
CA ARG A 233 4.11 -10.18 1.18
C ARG A 233 2.88 -10.61 0.41
N LEU A 234 3.08 -11.43 -0.62
CA LEU A 234 2.04 -12.00 -1.45
C LEU A 234 1.49 -13.27 -0.80
N TRP A 235 0.25 -13.18 -0.32
CA TRP A 235 -0.49 -14.27 0.31
C TRP A 235 -1.35 -15.02 -0.70
N LYS A 236 -1.40 -16.34 -0.56
CA LYS A 236 -2.40 -17.23 -1.17
C LYS A 236 -3.26 -17.78 -0.05
N ILE A 237 -4.58 -17.74 -0.23
CA ILE A 237 -5.59 -18.13 0.76
C ILE A 237 -6.59 -19.08 0.10
N ASN A 238 -6.74 -20.26 0.68
CA ASN A 238 -7.66 -21.27 0.20
C ASN A 238 -9.09 -20.95 0.67
N MET A 239 -9.97 -20.52 -0.24
CA MET A 239 -11.41 -20.40 0.01
C MET A 239 -12.21 -21.36 -0.90
N THR A 240 -11.58 -22.48 -1.28
CA THR A 240 -12.17 -23.50 -2.14
C THR A 240 -12.87 -24.59 -1.33
N ASP A 241 -13.58 -25.49 -2.01
CA ASP A 241 -14.15 -26.71 -1.44
C ASP A 241 -13.13 -27.87 -1.33
N GLN A 242 -11.88 -27.63 -1.71
CA GLN A 242 -10.78 -28.60 -1.64
C GLN A 242 -9.79 -28.23 -0.53
N GLY A 243 -9.16 -29.24 0.06
CA GLY A 243 -8.16 -29.04 1.11
C GLY A 243 -8.74 -28.43 2.39
N THR A 244 -7.94 -27.59 3.05
CA THR A 244 -8.34 -26.91 4.31
C THR A 244 -8.82 -25.49 4.00
N LEU A 245 -10.10 -25.22 4.28
CA LEU A 245 -10.70 -23.89 4.13
C LEU A 245 -9.97 -22.88 5.03
N PHE A 246 -9.72 -21.68 4.50
CA PHE A 246 -8.96 -20.57 5.10
C PHE A 246 -7.49 -20.86 5.39
N ALA A 247 -6.93 -21.96 4.88
CA ALA A 247 -5.48 -22.16 4.88
C ALA A 247 -4.81 -21.04 4.10
N LYS A 248 -3.66 -20.57 4.58
CA LYS A 248 -2.93 -19.46 3.97
C LYS A 248 -1.43 -19.74 3.93
N THR A 249 -0.75 -19.18 2.94
CA THR A 249 0.69 -19.28 2.75
C THR A 249 1.22 -18.01 2.09
N ILE A 250 2.51 -17.73 2.25
CA ILE A 250 3.21 -16.63 1.56
C ILE A 250 3.93 -17.22 0.34
N LEU A 251 3.59 -16.71 -0.85
CA LEU A 251 4.27 -17.06 -2.09
C LEU A 251 5.56 -16.25 -2.28
N TYR A 252 5.53 -14.96 -1.94
CA TYR A 252 6.64 -14.04 -2.16
C TYR A 252 6.72 -12.95 -1.10
N ASN A 253 7.91 -12.43 -0.85
CA ASN A 253 8.15 -11.32 0.07
C ASN A 253 9.07 -10.26 -0.58
N ALA A 254 8.55 -9.04 -0.76
CA ALA A 254 9.27 -7.92 -1.37
C ALA A 254 10.33 -7.26 -0.45
N ALA A 255 10.37 -7.67 0.83
CA ALA A 255 11.28 -7.18 1.87
C ALA A 255 11.24 -5.64 2.02
N ALA A 256 10.05 -5.11 2.31
CA ALA A 256 9.88 -3.70 2.62
C ALA A 256 10.68 -3.28 3.87
N THR A 257 11.29 -2.10 3.79
CA THR A 257 11.98 -1.43 4.89
C THR A 257 11.60 0.03 4.92
N ASP A 258 11.80 0.70 6.06
CA ASP A 258 11.54 2.14 6.17
C ASP A 258 12.34 2.95 5.14
N ALA A 259 13.53 2.46 4.74
CA ALA A 259 14.38 3.12 3.77
C ALA A 259 13.94 2.91 2.31
N ASN A 260 13.55 1.67 1.94
CA ASN A 260 13.22 1.36 0.55
C ASN A 260 11.77 1.68 0.18
N GLU A 261 10.90 1.88 1.17
CA GLU A 261 9.47 2.18 1.05
C GLU A 261 8.73 1.29 0.05
N ARG A 262 9.07 -0.01 -0.01
CA ARG A 262 8.40 -0.99 -0.87
C ARG A 262 7.01 -1.37 -0.37
N LEU A 263 6.20 -0.36 -0.09
CA LEU A 263 4.86 -0.52 0.42
C LEU A 263 3.90 -0.88 -0.71
N SER A 264 2.94 -1.77 -0.44
CA SER A 264 1.92 -2.15 -1.43
C SER A 264 0.55 -1.61 -1.06
N PHE A 265 0.02 -0.73 -1.92
CA PHE A 265 -1.32 -0.14 -1.77
C PHE A 265 -2.26 -0.53 -2.91
N ASN A 266 -1.71 -0.99 -4.03
CA ASN A 266 -2.47 -1.33 -5.23
C ASN A 266 -2.93 -2.78 -5.20
N ALA A 267 -4.05 -3.06 -5.85
CA ALA A 267 -4.54 -4.43 -6.00
C ALA A 267 -3.63 -5.25 -6.93
N LEU A 268 -3.59 -6.56 -6.70
CA LEU A 268 -2.96 -7.51 -7.61
C LEU A 268 -3.73 -7.60 -8.92
N THR A 269 -2.99 -7.84 -10.00
CA THR A 269 -3.55 -8.29 -11.27
C THR A 269 -3.00 -9.66 -11.60
N ALA A 270 -3.76 -10.49 -12.31
CA ALA A 270 -3.32 -11.83 -12.69
C ALA A 270 -3.64 -12.16 -14.14
N ALA A 271 -2.80 -13.03 -14.72
CA ALA A 271 -3.03 -13.63 -16.02
C ALA A 271 -2.38 -15.01 -16.10
N PHE A 272 -2.81 -15.80 -17.06
CA PHE A 272 -2.11 -17.01 -17.46
C PHE A 272 -1.10 -16.70 -18.56
N SER A 273 0.05 -17.37 -18.52
CA SER A 273 1.08 -17.21 -19.56
C SER A 273 0.65 -17.72 -20.94
N GLY A 274 -0.47 -18.44 -21.03
CA GLY A 274 -0.89 -19.16 -22.23
C GLY A 274 0.08 -20.28 -22.64
N GLY A 275 -0.20 -20.88 -23.80
CA GLY A 275 0.61 -21.94 -24.40
C GLY A 275 0.69 -23.22 -23.56
N GLU A 276 1.67 -24.08 -23.86
CA GLU A 276 1.81 -25.39 -23.19
C GLU A 276 2.12 -25.31 -21.68
N CYS A 277 2.65 -24.18 -21.21
CA CYS A 277 3.05 -24.01 -19.81
C CYS A 277 1.90 -23.53 -18.91
N ASN A 278 1.01 -22.70 -19.45
CA ASN A 278 -0.22 -22.18 -18.84
C ASN A 278 -0.16 -21.91 -17.32
N ASN A 279 0.87 -21.22 -16.84
CA ASN A 279 1.03 -20.95 -15.41
C ASN A 279 0.29 -19.66 -15.03
N LEU A 280 -0.22 -19.60 -13.79
CA LEU A 280 -0.75 -18.38 -13.21
C LEU A 280 0.39 -17.42 -12.86
N TRP A 281 0.25 -16.16 -13.26
CA TRP A 281 1.14 -15.06 -12.91
C TRP A 281 0.40 -13.97 -12.15
N LEU A 282 1.06 -13.45 -11.11
CA LEU A 282 0.55 -12.45 -10.18
C LEU A 282 1.44 -11.21 -10.24
N TYR A 283 0.83 -10.05 -10.48
CA TYR A 283 1.54 -8.79 -10.72
C TYR A 283 1.15 -7.73 -9.71
N PHE A 284 2.15 -7.08 -9.14
CA PHE A 284 1.95 -5.92 -8.26
C PHE A 284 3.16 -5.00 -8.29
N GLY A 285 2.93 -3.74 -7.92
CA GLY A 285 3.95 -2.72 -7.78
C GLY A 285 4.01 -2.17 -6.36
N THR A 286 5.15 -1.58 -6.01
CA THR A 286 5.37 -0.94 -4.72
C THR A 286 5.54 0.56 -4.86
N GLY A 287 5.21 1.27 -3.79
CA GLY A 287 5.36 2.71 -3.66
C GLY A 287 4.44 3.26 -2.59
N ASP A 288 4.96 4.16 -1.77
CA ASP A 288 4.14 4.87 -0.79
C ASP A 288 3.31 5.96 -1.46
N ILE A 289 2.03 5.66 -1.70
CA ILE A 289 1.11 6.56 -2.39
C ILE A 289 0.31 7.45 -1.43
N ARG A 290 0.66 7.48 -0.14
CA ARG A 290 0.01 8.39 0.81
C ARG A 290 0.26 9.82 0.37
N SER A 291 -0.76 10.66 0.47
CA SER A 291 -0.66 12.06 0.04
C SER A 291 0.49 12.85 0.69
N THR A 292 0.97 12.44 1.88
CA THR A 292 2.11 13.04 2.57
C THR A 292 3.46 12.50 2.11
N GLU A 293 3.50 11.33 1.47
CA GLU A 293 4.74 10.60 1.16
C GLU A 293 4.98 10.44 -0.35
N ILE A 294 3.96 10.66 -1.19
CA ILE A 294 4.10 10.51 -2.65
C ILE A 294 5.23 11.39 -3.21
N GLU A 295 5.43 12.59 -2.63
CA GLU A 295 6.49 13.54 -2.99
C GLU A 295 7.83 13.29 -2.27
N ASN A 296 7.91 12.29 -1.38
CA ASN A 296 9.14 12.00 -0.65
C ASN A 296 10.24 11.54 -1.62
N ALA A 297 11.43 12.12 -1.50
CA ALA A 297 12.60 11.78 -2.31
C ALA A 297 13.86 11.78 -1.44
N THR A 298 14.21 10.61 -0.91
CA THR A 298 15.33 10.44 0.03
C THR A 298 16.59 9.92 -0.66
N GLY A 299 16.46 9.44 -1.90
CA GLY A 299 17.47 8.68 -2.64
C GLY A 299 17.64 7.23 -2.17
N ALA A 300 17.02 6.84 -1.04
CA ALA A 300 17.03 5.48 -0.51
C ALA A 300 15.80 4.66 -0.94
N ILE A 301 14.74 5.34 -1.37
CA ILE A 301 13.50 4.73 -1.87
C ILE A 301 13.82 3.93 -3.13
N ALA A 302 13.46 2.65 -3.10
CA ALA A 302 13.85 1.68 -4.12
C ALA A 302 12.68 0.75 -4.44
N ASN A 303 11.66 1.31 -5.09
CA ASN A 303 10.44 0.60 -5.46
C ASN A 303 10.59 -0.27 -6.70
N ARG A 304 9.64 -1.20 -6.86
CA ARG A 304 9.68 -2.22 -7.89
C ARG A 304 8.30 -2.62 -8.40
N VAL A 305 8.31 -3.26 -9.55
CA VAL A 305 7.20 -4.07 -10.07
C VAL A 305 7.63 -5.54 -10.07
N PHE A 306 6.72 -6.44 -9.73
CA PHE A 306 6.97 -7.87 -9.65
C PHE A 306 6.01 -8.64 -10.54
N GLY A 307 6.50 -9.73 -11.14
CA GLY A 307 5.70 -10.80 -11.73
C GLY A 307 6.07 -12.11 -11.06
N ILE A 308 5.15 -12.69 -10.29
CA ILE A 308 5.36 -13.90 -9.50
C ILE A 308 4.55 -15.05 -10.11
N LYS A 309 5.22 -16.17 -10.39
CA LYS A 309 4.57 -17.38 -10.90
C LYS A 309 4.03 -18.23 -9.76
N ASP A 310 2.77 -18.63 -9.83
CA ASP A 310 2.17 -19.66 -8.99
C ASP A 310 2.02 -20.96 -9.80
N PRO A 311 3.04 -21.85 -9.79
CA PRO A 311 3.02 -23.07 -10.58
C PRO A 311 2.06 -24.14 -10.02
N ASP A 312 1.58 -23.94 -8.79
CA ASP A 312 0.74 -24.90 -8.10
C ASP A 312 -0.76 -24.65 -8.33
N PHE A 313 -1.13 -23.51 -8.95
CA PHE A 313 -2.53 -23.26 -9.32
C PHE A 313 -3.05 -24.36 -10.28
N PRO A 314 -4.28 -24.89 -10.10
CA PRO A 314 -5.35 -24.46 -9.20
C PRO A 314 -5.29 -24.99 -7.76
N ASP A 315 -4.31 -25.83 -7.43
CA ASP A 315 -4.17 -26.43 -6.10
C ASP A 315 -3.66 -25.42 -5.06
N PHE A 316 -4.02 -25.67 -3.80
CA PHE A 316 -3.41 -24.96 -2.68
C PHE A 316 -2.20 -25.74 -2.15
N ASN A 317 -1.00 -25.27 -2.52
CA ASN A 317 0.25 -25.71 -1.93
C ASN A 317 0.90 -24.57 -1.13
N ALA A 318 1.62 -24.92 -0.06
CA ALA A 318 2.37 -23.98 0.78
C ALA A 318 3.87 -24.08 0.48
N PRO A 319 4.37 -23.40 -0.58
CA PRO A 319 5.79 -23.44 -0.92
C PRO A 319 6.63 -22.69 0.11
N ALA A 320 7.95 -22.89 0.05
CA ALA A 320 8.87 -21.98 0.71
C ALA A 320 8.68 -20.57 0.14
N SER A 321 8.58 -19.57 1.02
CA SER A 321 8.42 -18.19 0.60
C SER A 321 9.61 -17.73 -0.24
N LEU A 322 9.30 -17.20 -1.42
CA LEU A 322 10.30 -16.66 -2.33
C LEU A 322 10.75 -15.26 -1.88
N TYR A 323 12.00 -14.94 -2.17
CA TYR A 323 12.61 -13.63 -1.99
C TYR A 323 13.13 -13.12 -3.34
N GLU A 324 13.56 -11.86 -3.38
CA GLU A 324 14.17 -11.27 -4.57
C GLU A 324 15.32 -12.10 -5.16
N SER A 325 16.12 -12.77 -4.33
CA SER A 325 17.21 -13.64 -4.77
C SER A 325 16.76 -14.83 -5.63
N ASP A 326 15.47 -15.18 -5.57
CA ASP A 326 14.86 -16.25 -6.33
C ASP A 326 14.26 -15.77 -7.67
N LEU A 327 14.26 -14.46 -7.92
CA LEU A 327 13.69 -13.84 -9.12
C LEU A 327 14.77 -13.38 -10.10
N SER A 328 14.44 -13.36 -11.39
CA SER A 328 15.28 -12.75 -12.42
C SER A 328 15.08 -11.23 -12.45
N SER A 329 16.13 -10.47 -12.75
CA SER A 329 15.95 -9.05 -13.07
C SER A 329 15.20 -8.92 -14.39
N SER A 330 14.38 -7.88 -14.53
CA SER A 330 13.69 -7.52 -15.77
C SER A 330 14.64 -7.19 -16.95
N ALA A 331 15.95 -7.09 -16.70
CA ALA A 331 16.97 -6.92 -17.74
C ALA A 331 17.62 -8.25 -18.17
N ASP A 332 17.39 -9.33 -17.42
CA ASP A 332 17.96 -10.64 -17.71
C ASP A 332 17.20 -11.31 -18.85
N ALA A 333 17.92 -12.10 -19.66
CA ALA A 333 17.30 -12.98 -20.63
C ALA A 333 16.40 -14.01 -19.92
N CYS A 334 15.16 -14.14 -20.39
CA CYS A 334 14.19 -14.97 -19.72
C CYS A 334 14.43 -16.45 -20.04
N PRO A 335 14.46 -17.33 -19.03
CA PRO A 335 14.35 -18.76 -19.25
C PRO A 335 13.02 -19.10 -19.94
N SER A 336 12.93 -20.30 -20.50
CA SER A 336 11.63 -20.83 -20.94
C SER A 336 10.64 -20.81 -19.78
N THR A 337 9.41 -20.40 -20.06
CA THR A 337 8.33 -20.15 -19.10
C THR A 337 7.85 -21.43 -18.43
N CYS A 338 8.05 -22.57 -19.11
CA CYS A 338 7.79 -23.93 -18.63
C CYS A 338 8.84 -24.43 -17.63
N VAL A 339 9.93 -23.70 -17.38
CA VAL A 339 10.99 -24.18 -16.48
C VAL A 339 10.64 -23.82 -15.03
N ASP A 340 10.64 -24.82 -14.15
CA ASP A 340 10.32 -24.66 -12.74
C ASP A 340 11.27 -23.72 -11.99
N THR A 341 12.50 -23.54 -12.48
CA THR A 341 13.46 -22.60 -11.91
C THR A 341 13.13 -21.15 -12.20
N TYR A 342 12.28 -20.87 -13.19
CA TYR A 342 11.82 -19.51 -13.46
C TYR A 342 10.61 -19.19 -12.59
N LYS A 343 10.88 -18.66 -11.39
CA LYS A 343 9.86 -18.36 -10.37
C LYS A 343 9.17 -17.00 -10.57
N GLY A 344 9.79 -16.13 -11.36
CA GLY A 344 9.27 -14.81 -11.64
C GLY A 344 10.37 -13.82 -11.93
N TRP A 345 10.01 -12.55 -11.92
CA TRP A 345 10.91 -11.45 -12.22
C TRP A 345 10.59 -10.21 -11.39
N TYR A 346 11.56 -9.30 -11.27
CA TYR A 346 11.34 -7.95 -10.74
C TYR A 346 11.88 -6.88 -11.69
N HIS A 347 11.20 -5.74 -11.74
CA HIS A 347 11.67 -4.53 -12.41
C HIS A 347 11.98 -3.47 -11.36
N GLN A 348 13.24 -3.04 -11.32
CA GLN A 348 13.70 -1.95 -10.47
C GLN A 348 13.29 -0.62 -11.10
N LEU A 349 12.57 0.21 -10.35
CA LEU A 349 12.31 1.60 -10.74
C LEU A 349 13.52 2.47 -10.43
N ASP A 350 13.57 3.66 -11.03
CA ASP A 350 14.60 4.64 -10.71
C ASP A 350 14.45 5.13 -9.25
N ALA A 351 15.49 5.81 -8.75
CA ALA A 351 15.50 6.31 -7.38
C ALA A 351 14.27 7.19 -7.10
N ASP A 352 13.65 6.97 -5.94
CA ASP A 352 12.48 7.71 -5.45
C ASP A 352 11.18 7.53 -6.26
N GLU A 353 11.20 6.72 -7.32
CA GLU A 353 10.00 6.41 -8.09
C GLU A 353 9.03 5.52 -7.31
N LYS A 354 7.74 5.65 -7.63
CA LYS A 354 6.64 4.94 -6.97
C LYS A 354 5.62 4.48 -8.01
N VAL A 355 5.14 3.24 -7.91
CA VAL A 355 4.00 2.78 -8.73
C VAL A 355 2.73 3.44 -8.20
N THR A 356 1.98 4.11 -9.06
CA THR A 356 0.89 5.01 -8.63
C THR A 356 -0.51 4.42 -8.76
N GLY A 357 -0.63 3.25 -9.38
CA GLY A 357 -1.92 2.63 -9.60
C GLY A 357 -1.82 1.13 -9.86
N ASN A 358 -2.99 0.51 -10.03
CA ASN A 358 -3.08 -0.89 -10.42
C ASN A 358 -2.40 -1.13 -11.77
N ILE A 359 -1.85 -2.32 -11.91
CA ILE A 359 -1.23 -2.79 -13.15
C ILE A 359 -2.34 -3.23 -14.11
N ALA A 360 -2.30 -2.74 -15.35
CA ALA A 360 -3.18 -3.22 -16.42
C ALA A 360 -2.49 -4.33 -17.22
N LEU A 361 -3.28 -5.29 -17.69
CA LEU A 361 -2.84 -6.34 -18.60
C LEU A 361 -3.63 -6.26 -19.90
N LYS A 362 -2.95 -6.45 -21.04
CA LYS A 362 -3.55 -6.45 -22.37
C LYS A 362 -2.71 -7.30 -23.31
N GLY A 363 -3.25 -8.41 -23.82
CA GLY A 363 -2.61 -9.15 -24.91
C GLY A 363 -1.18 -9.61 -24.62
N GLY A 364 -0.86 -10.08 -23.41
CA GLY A 364 0.52 -10.44 -23.04
C GLY A 364 1.40 -9.27 -22.59
N TRP A 365 0.88 -8.05 -22.65
CA TRP A 365 1.53 -6.86 -22.12
C TRP A 365 1.07 -6.55 -20.71
N LEU A 366 2.01 -6.03 -19.93
CA LEU A 366 1.82 -5.44 -18.63
C LEU A 366 2.10 -3.95 -18.73
N LEU A 367 1.17 -3.14 -18.24
CA LEU A 367 1.25 -1.68 -18.24
C LEU A 367 1.11 -1.15 -16.81
N PHE A 368 2.03 -0.28 -16.41
CA PHE A 368 1.98 0.37 -15.09
C PHE A 368 2.42 1.83 -15.17
N SER A 369 1.67 2.66 -14.46
CA SER A 369 1.99 4.06 -14.24
C SER A 369 2.91 4.21 -13.03
N HIS A 370 3.88 5.12 -13.14
CA HIS A 370 4.76 5.42 -12.02
C HIS A 370 5.14 6.90 -12.00
N TYR A 371 5.54 7.38 -10.83
CA TYR A 371 5.78 8.78 -10.55
C TYR A 371 7.14 8.99 -9.93
N ARG A 372 7.86 10.00 -10.42
CA ARG A 372 9.13 10.48 -9.87
C ARG A 372 8.97 11.88 -9.31
N PRO A 373 9.12 12.09 -8.00
CA PRO A 373 9.10 13.43 -7.41
C PRO A 373 10.22 14.33 -7.95
N ASP A 374 10.02 15.64 -7.91
CA ASP A 374 11.09 16.61 -8.15
C ASP A 374 11.95 16.77 -6.88
N SER A 375 13.02 15.98 -6.80
CA SER A 375 13.94 15.98 -5.65
C SER A 375 14.72 17.29 -5.48
N LEU A 376 14.74 18.17 -6.49
CA LEU A 376 15.38 19.48 -6.41
C LEU A 376 14.42 20.56 -5.89
N ASN A 377 13.12 20.39 -6.10
CA ASN A 377 12.09 21.33 -5.65
C ASN A 377 10.79 20.61 -5.26
N ALA A 378 10.61 20.37 -3.96
CA ALA A 378 9.41 19.74 -3.39
C ALA A 378 8.09 20.53 -3.64
N CYS A 379 8.16 21.78 -4.11
CA CYS A 379 6.97 22.57 -4.50
C CYS A 379 6.67 22.50 -6.00
N SER A 380 7.52 21.85 -6.80
CA SER A 380 7.24 21.51 -8.19
C SER A 380 6.45 20.19 -8.25
N MET A 381 5.65 20.02 -9.29
CA MET A 381 5.15 18.69 -9.63
C MET A 381 6.30 17.86 -10.18
N GLY A 382 6.40 16.62 -9.70
CA GLY A 382 7.23 15.60 -10.33
C GLY A 382 6.66 15.13 -11.66
N THR A 383 7.26 14.07 -12.18
CA THR A 383 7.02 13.54 -13.52
C THR A 383 6.30 12.20 -13.47
N GLY A 384 5.26 12.07 -14.27
CA GLY A 384 4.54 10.82 -14.50
C GLY A 384 5.11 10.08 -15.70
N TYR A 385 5.22 8.76 -15.55
CA TYR A 385 5.71 7.85 -16.56
C TYR A 385 4.73 6.69 -16.75
N LEU A 386 4.76 6.11 -17.94
CA LEU A 386 4.12 4.84 -18.25
C LEU A 386 5.20 3.87 -18.71
N THR A 387 5.13 2.64 -18.23
CA THR A 387 5.96 1.54 -18.71
C THR A 387 5.07 0.42 -19.23
N MET A 388 5.44 -0.13 -20.39
CA MET A 388 4.85 -1.31 -21.00
C MET A 388 5.93 -2.38 -21.15
N MET A 389 5.64 -3.62 -20.76
CA MET A 389 6.59 -4.73 -20.88
C MET A 389 5.85 -6.05 -21.11
N ASN A 390 6.49 -7.02 -21.75
CA ASN A 390 5.95 -8.37 -21.82
C ASN A 390 5.82 -8.94 -20.41
N PHE A 391 4.63 -9.43 -20.08
CA PHE A 391 4.22 -9.80 -18.72
C PHE A 391 4.93 -11.06 -18.19
N VAL A 392 5.58 -11.83 -19.05
CA VAL A 392 6.27 -13.08 -18.72
C VAL A 392 7.75 -12.93 -18.96
N CYS A 393 8.16 -12.19 -19.98
CA CYS A 393 9.56 -11.90 -20.26
C CYS A 393 9.82 -10.39 -20.41
N PRO A 394 10.10 -9.66 -19.32
CA PRO A 394 10.17 -8.19 -19.37
C PRO A 394 11.23 -7.61 -20.31
N VAL A 395 12.34 -8.31 -20.56
CA VAL A 395 13.37 -7.83 -21.49
C VAL A 395 12.94 -7.98 -22.96
N GLY A 396 11.91 -8.78 -23.24
CA GLY A 396 11.46 -9.17 -24.56
C GLY A 396 12.31 -10.27 -25.20
N SER A 397 11.77 -10.89 -26.25
CA SER A 397 12.45 -11.86 -27.11
C SER A 397 13.27 -11.19 -28.22
N GLY A 398 13.14 -9.87 -28.38
CA GLY A 398 13.83 -9.11 -29.42
C GLY A 398 13.00 -8.95 -30.71
N SER A 399 11.72 -9.30 -30.68
CA SER A 399 10.84 -9.35 -31.87
C SER A 399 9.61 -8.44 -31.74
N GLY A 400 9.81 -7.20 -31.29
CA GLY A 400 8.74 -6.21 -31.14
C GLY A 400 7.99 -6.29 -29.80
N ASP A 401 8.53 -7.05 -28.84
CA ASP A 401 7.98 -7.30 -27.51
C ASP A 401 8.86 -6.70 -26.39
N GLN A 402 9.75 -5.76 -26.74
CA GLN A 402 10.67 -5.15 -25.79
C GLN A 402 9.95 -4.20 -24.84
N ARG A 403 10.50 -4.06 -23.63
CA ARG A 403 10.06 -3.05 -22.68
C ARG A 403 10.21 -1.64 -23.24
N VAL A 404 9.18 -0.84 -23.01
CA VAL A 404 9.09 0.58 -23.36
C VAL A 404 8.73 1.38 -22.11
N THR A 405 9.40 2.51 -21.91
CA THR A 405 9.05 3.49 -20.86
C THR A 405 9.06 4.87 -21.46
N GLY A 406 8.04 5.68 -21.16
CA GLY A 406 7.98 7.06 -21.63
C GLY A 406 7.36 8.01 -20.61
N GLU A 407 7.79 9.28 -20.67
CA GLU A 407 7.15 10.39 -19.97
C GLU A 407 5.77 10.63 -20.58
N ILE A 408 4.78 10.81 -19.71
CA ILE A 408 3.37 11.05 -20.09
C ILE A 408 2.85 12.40 -19.60
N GLY A 409 3.59 13.08 -18.71
CA GLY A 409 3.22 14.40 -18.21
C GLY A 409 3.77 14.72 -16.82
N LYS A 410 3.33 15.85 -16.26
CA LYS A 410 3.61 16.24 -14.86
C LYS A 410 2.46 15.91 -13.93
N GLY A 411 2.81 15.54 -12.69
CA GLY A 411 1.90 15.08 -11.66
C GLY A 411 1.77 13.55 -11.59
N VAL A 412 1.00 13.08 -10.60
CA VAL A 412 0.82 11.67 -10.30
C VAL A 412 -0.15 11.03 -11.29
N PRO A 413 0.28 10.09 -12.15
CA PRO A 413 -0.61 9.43 -13.10
C PRO A 413 -1.52 8.41 -12.41
N SER A 414 -2.77 8.27 -12.90
CA SER A 414 -3.66 7.19 -12.48
C SER A 414 -3.23 5.85 -13.06
N ALA A 415 -3.82 4.77 -12.54
CA ALA A 415 -3.72 3.45 -13.15
C ALA A 415 -4.14 3.49 -14.64
N PRO A 416 -3.43 2.79 -15.54
CA PRO A 416 -3.88 2.61 -16.91
C PRO A 416 -5.11 1.69 -16.97
N VAL A 417 -5.98 1.94 -17.94
CA VAL A 417 -7.14 1.11 -18.26
C VAL A 417 -7.19 0.91 -19.77
N CYS A 418 -7.14 -0.35 -20.21
CA CYS A 418 -7.25 -0.69 -21.63
C CYS A 418 -8.65 -1.25 -21.93
N GLN A 419 -9.30 -0.71 -22.95
CA GLN A 419 -10.60 -1.16 -23.42
C GLN A 419 -10.60 -1.23 -24.94
N GLY A 420 -10.88 -2.40 -25.49
CA GLY A 420 -10.80 -2.64 -26.93
C GLY A 420 -9.37 -2.46 -27.43
N ASP A 421 -9.20 -1.52 -28.35
CA ASP A 421 -7.96 -1.18 -29.04
C ASP A 421 -7.28 0.09 -28.48
N ARG A 422 -7.77 0.64 -27.37
CA ARG A 422 -7.20 1.84 -26.74
C ARG A 422 -6.94 1.66 -25.26
N CYS A 423 -5.93 2.37 -24.78
CA CYS A 423 -5.62 2.48 -23.36
C CYS A 423 -5.69 3.94 -22.92
N TYR A 424 -6.12 4.16 -21.66
CA TYR A 424 -6.39 5.47 -21.08
C TYR A 424 -5.78 5.56 -19.69
N LEU A 425 -5.29 6.74 -19.32
CA LEU A 425 -4.92 7.11 -17.96
C LEU A 425 -5.10 8.61 -17.75
N PHE A 426 -5.20 9.04 -16.51
CA PHE A 426 -5.25 10.44 -16.15
C PHE A 426 -3.88 10.92 -15.63
N VAL A 427 -3.47 12.12 -16.02
CA VAL A 427 -2.31 12.83 -15.46
C VAL A 427 -2.60 14.33 -15.47
N ALA A 428 -2.21 15.05 -14.41
CA ALA A 428 -2.63 16.43 -14.18
C ALA A 428 -2.22 17.39 -15.31
N GLN A 429 -1.01 17.23 -15.85
CA GLN A 429 -0.51 18.00 -16.99
C GLN A 429 0.07 17.04 -18.03
N PRO A 430 -0.76 16.50 -18.92
CA PRO A 430 -0.29 15.55 -19.92
C PRO A 430 0.67 16.26 -20.87
N GLU A 431 1.71 15.54 -21.29
CA GLU A 431 2.68 16.08 -22.24
C GLU A 431 2.03 16.26 -23.61
N SER A 432 2.24 17.41 -24.24
CA SER A 432 1.64 17.71 -25.56
C SER A 432 2.27 16.91 -26.70
N ASN A 433 3.45 16.33 -26.48
CA ASN A 433 4.16 15.48 -27.43
C ASN A 433 4.90 14.37 -26.66
N PRO A 434 4.17 13.37 -26.16
CA PRO A 434 4.72 12.32 -25.31
C PRO A 434 5.67 11.40 -26.08
N ALA A 435 6.29 10.48 -25.36
CA ALA A 435 7.25 9.54 -25.92
C ALA A 435 6.65 8.75 -27.11
N PRO A 436 7.34 8.68 -28.27
CA PRO A 436 6.79 8.15 -29.52
C PRO A 436 6.47 6.66 -29.48
N GLU A 437 6.92 5.96 -28.44
CA GLU A 437 6.70 4.54 -28.26
C GLU A 437 5.26 4.19 -27.86
N PHE A 438 4.46 5.18 -27.44
CA PHE A 438 3.01 5.06 -27.27
C PHE A 438 2.31 5.58 -28.52
N ALA A 439 2.01 4.69 -29.46
CA ALA A 439 1.49 5.04 -30.78
C ALA A 439 0.12 5.77 -30.72
N ASP A 440 -0.06 6.71 -31.65
CA ASP A 440 -1.25 7.58 -31.75
C ASP A 440 -1.64 8.22 -30.40
N PRO A 441 -0.71 8.94 -29.73
CA PRO A 441 -0.98 9.46 -28.41
C PRO A 441 -1.85 10.71 -28.50
N ASP A 442 -2.99 10.68 -27.84
CA ASP A 442 -3.88 11.83 -27.69
C ASP A 442 -3.87 12.30 -26.23
N ALA A 443 -3.33 13.50 -26.01
CA ALA A 443 -3.45 14.23 -24.77
C ALA A 443 -4.69 15.15 -24.86
N HIS A 444 -5.72 14.83 -24.09
CA HIS A 444 -6.89 15.69 -23.97
C HIS A 444 -6.62 16.85 -23.00
N PRO A 445 -7.20 18.04 -23.26
CA PRO A 445 -7.06 19.21 -22.37
C PRO A 445 -7.59 18.97 -20.95
N ASP A 446 -8.37 17.92 -20.74
CA ASP A 446 -8.94 17.55 -19.44
C ASP A 446 -8.03 16.61 -18.60
N GLY A 447 -6.78 16.38 -19.03
CA GLY A 447 -5.81 15.56 -18.29
C GLY A 447 -5.87 14.06 -18.62
N ILE A 448 -6.62 13.68 -19.65
CA ILE A 448 -6.66 12.28 -20.13
C ILE A 448 -5.55 12.08 -21.15
N PHE A 449 -4.71 11.07 -20.90
CA PHE A 449 -3.75 10.53 -21.84
C PHE A 449 -4.30 9.24 -22.42
N SER A 450 -4.31 9.11 -23.74
CA SER A 450 -4.70 7.87 -24.41
C SER A 450 -3.76 7.50 -25.54
N PHE A 451 -3.66 6.21 -25.83
CA PHE A 451 -2.81 5.67 -26.89
C PHE A 451 -3.40 4.37 -27.44
N GLN A 452 -2.95 3.98 -28.63
CA GLN A 452 -3.35 2.72 -29.25
C GLN A 452 -2.82 1.55 -28.42
N ALA A 453 -3.70 0.61 -28.06
CA ALA A 453 -3.29 -0.62 -27.40
C ALA A 453 -2.36 -1.42 -28.32
N PRO A 454 -1.30 -2.04 -27.77
CA PRO A 454 -0.39 -2.85 -28.57
C PRO A 454 -1.10 -4.10 -29.12
N ASP A 455 -0.56 -4.64 -30.20
CA ASP A 455 -0.99 -5.94 -30.71
C ASP A 455 -0.69 -7.04 -29.67
N ASP A 456 -1.58 -8.04 -29.61
CA ASP A 456 -1.49 -9.13 -28.64
C ASP A 456 -0.26 -10.03 -28.94
N LEU A 457 0.59 -10.25 -27.94
CA LEU A 457 1.77 -11.15 -27.99
C LEU A 457 1.39 -12.62 -27.83
N VAL A 458 0.26 -12.90 -27.20
CA VAL A 458 -0.26 -14.24 -26.92
C VAL A 458 -1.78 -14.21 -27.06
N GLU A 459 -2.36 -15.32 -27.52
CA GLU A 459 -3.80 -15.58 -27.39
C GLU A 459 -4.10 -15.78 -25.89
N ALA A 460 -4.20 -14.67 -25.15
CA ALA A 460 -4.58 -14.67 -23.76
C ALA A 460 -6.10 -14.84 -23.67
N ASP A 461 -6.56 -16.08 -23.71
CA ASP A 461 -7.89 -16.42 -23.23
C ASP A 461 -7.93 -16.13 -21.72
N ASP A 462 -8.93 -15.35 -21.29
CA ASP A 462 -9.26 -15.00 -19.91
C ASP A 462 -8.26 -14.10 -19.15
N LEU A 463 -8.08 -12.88 -19.67
CA LEU A 463 -7.64 -11.75 -18.84
C LEU A 463 -8.75 -11.39 -17.85
N ASN A 464 -8.51 -11.63 -16.57
CA ASN A 464 -9.28 -11.09 -15.47
C ASN A 464 -9.10 -9.56 -15.36
N THR A 465 -9.27 -8.81 -16.44
CA THR A 465 -9.84 -7.48 -16.36
C THR A 465 -11.32 -7.68 -16.07
N TRP A 466 -11.66 -7.96 -14.81
CA TRP A 466 -12.94 -7.45 -14.33
C TRP A 466 -12.83 -5.94 -14.51
N HIS A 467 -13.34 -5.44 -15.65
CA HIS A 467 -13.96 -4.15 -15.62
C HIS A 467 -14.91 -4.23 -14.42
N GLN A 468 -14.56 -3.53 -13.35
CA GLN A 468 -15.58 -2.97 -12.50
C GLN A 468 -16.32 -2.01 -13.42
N GLU A 469 -17.25 -2.52 -14.23
CA GLU A 469 -18.11 -1.68 -15.03
C GLU A 469 -18.97 -0.87 -14.06
N PHE A 470 -18.59 0.40 -13.96
CA PHE A 470 -19.32 1.62 -13.58
C PHE A 470 -20.06 1.67 -12.23
#